data_AF-A0A8H5J9X0-F1
#
_entry.id   AF-A0A8H5J9X0-F1
#
_cell.length_a   1.000
_cell.length_b   1.000
_cell.length_c   1.000
_cell.angle_alpha   90.00
_cell.angle_beta   90.00
_cell.angle_gamma   90.00
#
_symmetry.space_group_name_H-M   'P 1'
#
loop_
_entity.id
_entity.type
_entity.pdbx_description
1 polymer ?
#
loop_
_entity_poly.entity_id
_entity_poly.type
_entity_poly.pdbx_seq_one_letter_code
_entity_poly.pdbx_strand_id
1 'polypeptide(L)'
;MDPFSKLPSLIQTEIIFHLQSDVSVKQVIQASPSMLWHFITYKKSVIRYILNGIVPFRTSSEILRHALIIIHISDQASAKRYREIKSWQTMKLPAEFTVKQLQIPWRFFTRMVPFIEDYVSIATSVYPPRAYLGIPDVVDGSGSYFKERRLETNVVKFTALTSAEQHRFLSAFTRYELLCKAFHPEERDCEEQMATGRQLAAMCRDSDCRILLSVHEYYTAVYGALFAHGANSWLPDIPESHETGPSPLHSVPSEYGLLFPDNIYLDAREYEQDMDTGASFLARSLPSRGLDCLMQILLRYSLSTEWTQQLPNSLTETEFRSYSETRGDQQGRGAIRRGRVTTFTPGNVRHEKLKLIQLATYRQRAWGLFDNDRLYPKHINHFPSFDDLDRMQKEFINERFRAPRLERKQRRSQKWQDYEDLDIPPPTRYSHNQVMADRDSIVGHLGPSVRFFDAPNEKLPNDFMEDGRLITYY
;
A
#
# COMPACT_ATOMS: atom_id res chain seq x y z
N MET A 1 -7.81 -33.45 29.87
CA MET A 1 -8.07 -34.18 28.61
C MET A 1 -7.88 -33.23 27.45
N ASP A 2 -7.47 -33.71 26.29
CA ASP A 2 -7.40 -32.90 25.06
C ASP A 2 -8.82 -32.56 24.56
N PRO A 3 -9.23 -31.27 24.50
CA PRO A 3 -10.60 -30.89 24.13
C PRO A 3 -10.93 -31.23 22.67
N PHE A 4 -9.93 -31.30 21.78
CA PHE A 4 -10.16 -31.56 20.36
C PHE A 4 -10.35 -33.05 20.05
N SER A 5 -10.01 -33.95 20.98
CA SER A 5 -10.04 -35.41 20.78
C SER A 5 -11.43 -35.99 20.50
N LYS A 6 -12.50 -35.29 20.90
CA LYS A 6 -13.90 -35.68 20.65
C LYS A 6 -14.52 -35.02 19.41
N LEU A 7 -13.81 -34.11 18.75
CA LEU A 7 -14.33 -33.40 17.58
C LEU A 7 -14.18 -34.25 16.31
N PRO A 8 -15.17 -34.24 15.39
CA PRO A 8 -15.01 -34.83 14.07
C PRO A 8 -13.83 -34.21 13.30
N SER A 9 -13.16 -35.00 12.46
CA SER A 9 -12.02 -34.58 11.64
C SER A 9 -12.35 -33.40 10.70
N LEU A 10 -13.62 -33.26 10.28
CA LEU A 10 -14.10 -32.09 9.55
C LEU A 10 -14.01 -30.81 10.40
N ILE A 11 -14.48 -30.86 11.65
CA ILE A 11 -14.44 -29.72 12.58
C ILE A 11 -13.00 -29.38 12.96
N GLN A 12 -12.13 -30.38 13.16
CA GLN A 12 -10.69 -30.15 13.38
C GLN A 12 -10.03 -29.47 12.17
N THR A 13 -10.46 -29.78 10.94
CA THR A 13 -10.01 -29.10 9.72
C THR A 13 -10.50 -27.65 9.65
N GLU A 14 -11.76 -27.41 9.99
CA GLU A 14 -12.37 -26.08 9.98
C GLU A 14 -11.74 -25.14 11.01
N ILE A 15 -11.41 -25.66 12.20
CA ILE A 15 -10.64 -24.93 13.21
C ILE A 15 -9.28 -24.52 12.64
N ILE A 16 -8.53 -25.44 12.02
CA ILE A 16 -7.23 -25.13 11.40
C ILE A 16 -7.37 -24.10 10.27
N PHE A 17 -8.45 -24.16 9.50
CA PHE A 17 -8.76 -23.19 8.45
C PHE A 17 -8.98 -21.78 9.01
N HIS A 18 -9.79 -21.65 10.06
CA HIS A 18 -10.10 -20.36 10.68
C HIS A 18 -8.92 -19.73 11.45
N LEU A 19 -7.89 -20.50 11.84
CA LEU A 19 -6.69 -19.94 12.46
C LEU A 19 -5.87 -19.04 11.51
N GLN A 20 -5.95 -19.28 10.19
CA GLN A 20 -5.41 -18.47 9.06
C GLN A 20 -3.89 -18.16 9.03
N SER A 21 -3.21 -18.16 10.18
CA SER A 21 -1.77 -17.92 10.36
C SER A 21 -1.01 -19.22 10.68
N ASP A 22 0.17 -19.39 10.09
CA ASP A 22 1.09 -20.50 10.41
C ASP A 22 1.52 -20.48 11.89
N VAL A 23 1.55 -19.30 12.54
CA VAL A 23 1.83 -19.16 13.98
C VAL A 23 0.68 -19.73 14.82
N SER A 24 -0.56 -19.32 14.55
CA SER A 24 -1.73 -19.79 15.29
C SER A 24 -1.99 -21.28 15.07
N VAL A 25 -1.78 -21.78 13.85
CA VAL A 25 -1.81 -23.23 13.55
C VAL A 25 -0.73 -23.96 14.36
N LYS A 26 0.51 -23.45 14.41
CA LYS A 26 1.59 -24.03 15.24
C LYS A 26 1.25 -24.05 16.73
N GLN A 27 0.71 -22.96 17.28
CA GLN A 27 0.30 -22.88 18.69
C GLN A 27 -0.76 -23.94 19.02
N VAL A 28 -1.78 -24.11 18.16
CA VAL A 28 -2.84 -25.10 18.38
C VAL A 28 -2.34 -26.54 18.28
N ILE A 29 -1.47 -26.87 17.32
CA ILE A 29 -0.87 -28.23 17.25
C ILE A 29 0.18 -28.47 18.35
N GLN A 30 0.80 -27.44 18.91
CA GLN A 30 1.66 -27.56 20.10
C GLN A 30 0.84 -27.79 21.37
N ALA A 31 -0.33 -27.15 21.49
CA ALA A 31 -1.22 -27.27 22.64
C ALA A 31 -2.10 -28.54 22.63
N SER A 32 -2.37 -29.14 21.46
CA SER A 32 -3.24 -30.31 21.31
C SER A 32 -2.60 -31.44 20.50
N PRO A 33 -2.33 -32.61 21.14
CA PRO A 33 -1.90 -33.82 20.44
C PRO A 33 -2.88 -34.29 19.35
N SER A 34 -4.20 -34.13 19.55
CA SER A 34 -5.21 -34.52 18.55
C SER A 34 -5.14 -33.64 17.31
N MET A 35 -4.99 -32.32 17.49
CA MET A 35 -4.84 -31.38 16.37
C MET A 35 -3.51 -31.59 15.63
N LEU A 36 -2.43 -31.92 16.35
CA LEU A 36 -1.16 -32.31 15.74
C LEU A 36 -1.30 -33.58 14.89
N TRP A 37 -1.93 -34.62 15.44
CA TRP A 37 -2.12 -35.89 14.73
C TRP A 37 -3.00 -35.71 13.49
N HIS A 38 -4.10 -34.96 13.62
CA HIS A 38 -4.97 -34.60 12.49
C HIS A 38 -4.22 -33.81 11.42
N PHE A 39 -3.44 -32.79 11.80
CA PHE A 39 -2.64 -31.99 10.86
C PHE A 39 -1.56 -32.83 10.15
N ILE A 40 -0.93 -33.79 10.84
CA ILE A 40 0.06 -34.70 10.24
C ILE A 40 -0.63 -35.65 9.24
N THR A 41 -1.71 -36.31 9.66
CA THR A 41 -2.42 -37.32 8.86
C THR A 41 -3.08 -36.71 7.62
N TYR A 42 -3.73 -35.54 7.74
CA TYR A 42 -4.47 -34.91 6.64
C TYR A 42 -3.72 -33.74 5.98
N LYS A 43 -2.41 -33.63 6.19
CA LYS A 43 -1.56 -32.50 5.79
C LYS A 43 -1.76 -32.00 4.35
N LYS A 44 -1.87 -32.90 3.36
CA LYS A 44 -2.12 -32.53 1.95
C LYS A 44 -3.44 -31.78 1.81
N SER A 45 -4.50 -32.32 2.40
CA SER A 45 -5.86 -31.79 2.32
C SER A 45 -6.01 -30.49 3.10
N VAL A 46 -5.48 -30.42 4.33
CA VAL A 46 -5.55 -29.23 5.20
C VAL A 46 -4.84 -28.04 4.56
N ILE A 47 -3.59 -28.22 4.08
CA ILE A 47 -2.84 -27.14 3.42
C ILE A 47 -3.50 -26.74 2.10
N ARG A 48 -4.02 -27.70 1.32
CA ARG A 48 -4.78 -27.40 0.09
C ARG A 48 -6.06 -26.61 0.39
N TYR A 49 -6.73 -26.90 1.50
CA TYR A 49 -7.95 -26.22 1.92
C TYR A 49 -7.67 -24.76 2.33
N ILE A 50 -6.71 -24.53 3.22
CA ILE A 50 -6.25 -23.17 3.59
C ILE A 50 -5.81 -22.39 2.34
N LEU A 51 -4.93 -22.98 1.52
CA LEU A 51 -4.41 -22.31 0.34
C LEU A 51 -5.51 -21.99 -0.68
N ASN A 52 -6.54 -22.84 -0.83
CA ASN A 52 -7.69 -22.56 -1.69
C ASN A 52 -8.61 -21.46 -1.11
N GLY A 53 -8.64 -21.27 0.21
CA GLY A 53 -9.37 -20.16 0.84
C GLY A 53 -8.68 -18.81 0.66
N ILE A 54 -7.34 -18.79 0.59
CA ILE A 54 -6.57 -17.56 0.30
C ILE A 54 -6.48 -17.31 -1.20
N VAL A 55 -6.13 -18.33 -1.99
CA VAL A 55 -5.88 -18.25 -3.44
C VAL A 55 -6.62 -19.40 -4.15
N PRO A 56 -7.88 -19.20 -4.58
CA PRO A 56 -8.70 -20.27 -5.13
C PRO A 56 -8.10 -20.87 -6.41
N PHE A 57 -7.82 -22.18 -6.39
CA PHE A 57 -7.06 -22.85 -7.47
C PHE A 57 -7.71 -22.74 -8.86
N ARG A 58 -9.03 -22.58 -8.92
CA ARG A 58 -9.79 -22.51 -10.19
C ARG A 58 -9.73 -21.14 -10.86
N THR A 59 -9.67 -20.06 -10.09
CA THR A 59 -9.76 -18.67 -10.60
C THR A 59 -8.44 -17.93 -10.55
N SER A 60 -7.51 -18.35 -9.69
CA SER A 60 -6.26 -17.63 -9.41
C SER A 60 -5.01 -18.37 -9.91
N SER A 61 -5.14 -19.11 -11.01
CA SER A 61 -4.05 -19.84 -11.66
C SER A 61 -2.84 -18.96 -11.97
N GLU A 62 -3.07 -17.73 -12.44
CA GLU A 62 -2.01 -16.75 -12.73
C GLU A 62 -1.30 -16.25 -11.47
N ILE A 63 -2.02 -16.04 -10.36
CA ILE A 63 -1.41 -15.66 -9.08
C ILE A 63 -0.52 -16.80 -8.57
N LEU A 64 -1.01 -18.05 -8.64
CA LEU A 64 -0.23 -19.24 -8.29
C LEU A 64 1.00 -19.43 -9.20
N ARG A 65 0.87 -19.17 -10.51
CA ARG A 65 1.99 -19.20 -11.47
C ARG A 65 3.06 -18.16 -11.09
N HIS A 66 2.67 -16.92 -10.84
CA HIS A 66 3.60 -15.86 -10.40
C HIS A 66 4.25 -16.17 -9.05
N ALA A 67 3.51 -16.68 -8.07
CA ALA A 67 4.10 -17.10 -6.79
C ALA A 67 5.13 -18.22 -6.96
N LEU A 68 4.83 -19.25 -7.75
CA LEU A 68 5.81 -20.29 -8.07
C LEU A 68 7.04 -19.72 -8.78
N ILE A 69 6.88 -18.79 -9.72
CA ILE A 69 8.00 -18.11 -10.39
C ILE A 69 8.90 -17.41 -9.37
N ILE A 70 8.32 -16.59 -8.48
CA ILE A 70 9.05 -15.89 -7.39
C ILE A 70 9.87 -16.87 -6.57
N ILE A 71 9.26 -18.01 -6.20
CA ILE A 71 9.90 -19.09 -5.43
C ILE A 71 11.08 -19.74 -6.20
N HIS A 72 11.06 -19.77 -7.54
CA HIS A 72 12.16 -20.30 -8.35
C HIS A 72 13.23 -19.24 -8.69
N ILE A 73 12.99 -17.94 -8.47
CA ILE A 73 13.99 -16.88 -8.60
C ILE A 73 14.75 -16.78 -7.27
N SER A 74 15.75 -17.65 -7.11
CA SER A 74 16.63 -17.72 -5.95
C SER A 74 17.81 -16.76 -5.99
N ASP A 75 18.19 -16.28 -7.19
CA ASP A 75 19.45 -15.59 -7.44
C ASP A 75 19.39 -14.72 -8.72
N GLN A 76 20.43 -13.92 -8.95
CA GLN A 76 20.52 -13.03 -10.12
C GLN A 76 20.54 -13.80 -11.47
N ALA A 77 21.05 -15.04 -11.49
CA ALA A 77 21.13 -15.86 -12.70
C ALA A 77 19.76 -16.44 -13.09
N SER A 78 18.95 -16.87 -12.12
CA SER A 78 17.56 -17.27 -12.29
C SER A 78 16.67 -16.07 -12.64
N ALA A 79 16.92 -14.90 -12.06
CA ALA A 79 16.28 -13.65 -12.48
C ALA A 79 16.64 -13.27 -13.94
N LYS A 80 17.90 -13.45 -14.36
CA LYS A 80 18.32 -13.22 -15.76
C LYS A 80 17.62 -14.20 -16.73
N ARG A 81 17.65 -15.51 -16.42
CA ARG A 81 16.87 -16.54 -17.15
C ARG A 81 15.37 -16.23 -17.19
N TYR A 82 14.82 -15.57 -16.16
CA TYR A 82 13.43 -15.12 -16.17
C TYR A 82 13.14 -14.07 -17.25
N ARG A 83 13.98 -13.03 -17.32
CA ARG A 83 13.84 -11.93 -18.29
C ARG A 83 14.02 -12.39 -19.74
N GLU A 84 14.92 -13.34 -19.98
CA GLU A 84 15.33 -13.76 -21.32
C GLU A 84 14.39 -14.77 -21.97
N ILE A 85 13.99 -15.83 -21.25
CA ILE A 85 13.53 -17.06 -21.92
C ILE A 85 12.04 -17.02 -22.32
N LYS A 86 11.21 -16.14 -21.75
CA LYS A 86 9.72 -16.10 -21.88
C LYS A 86 8.98 -17.41 -21.53
N SER A 87 9.65 -18.54 -21.31
CA SER A 87 9.09 -19.86 -20.95
C SER A 87 8.16 -19.85 -19.73
N TRP A 88 8.27 -18.84 -18.88
CA TRP A 88 7.36 -18.63 -17.76
C TRP A 88 5.92 -18.35 -18.20
N GLN A 89 5.72 -17.82 -19.42
CA GLN A 89 4.41 -17.69 -20.07
C GLN A 89 3.82 -19.06 -20.46
N THR A 90 4.64 -20.10 -20.61
CA THR A 90 4.21 -21.48 -20.91
C THR A 90 4.29 -22.42 -19.70
N MET A 91 4.63 -21.90 -18.50
CA MET A 91 4.69 -22.66 -17.25
C MET A 91 3.27 -23.11 -16.83
N LYS A 92 2.92 -24.35 -17.16
CA LYS A 92 1.67 -24.98 -16.71
C LYS A 92 1.79 -25.38 -15.23
N LEU A 93 0.72 -25.11 -14.46
CA LEU A 93 0.59 -25.63 -13.11
C LEU A 93 0.49 -27.16 -13.13
N PRO A 94 1.10 -27.88 -12.17
CA PRO A 94 0.89 -29.32 -12.00
C PRO A 94 -0.61 -29.64 -11.81
N ALA A 95 -1.10 -30.69 -12.47
CA ALA A 95 -2.47 -31.18 -12.27
C ALA A 95 -2.71 -31.61 -10.81
N GLU A 96 -1.69 -32.20 -10.19
CA GLU A 96 -1.63 -32.44 -8.75
C GLU A 96 -0.36 -31.87 -8.13
N PHE A 97 -0.53 -31.21 -6.97
CA PHE A 97 0.57 -30.75 -6.14
C PHE A 97 0.87 -31.76 -5.04
N THR A 98 2.16 -32.07 -4.84
CA THR A 98 2.65 -32.77 -3.66
C THR A 98 2.56 -31.88 -2.41
N VAL A 99 2.63 -32.48 -1.21
CA VAL A 99 2.64 -31.71 0.06
C VAL A 99 3.75 -30.66 0.08
N LYS A 100 4.96 -31.00 -0.38
CA LYS A 100 6.08 -30.05 -0.45
C LYS A 100 5.77 -28.88 -1.38
N GLN A 101 5.17 -29.12 -2.54
CA GLN A 101 4.80 -28.07 -3.49
C GLN A 101 3.61 -27.22 -3.02
N LEU A 102 2.74 -27.72 -2.14
CA LEU A 102 1.67 -26.91 -1.50
C LEU A 102 2.20 -26.05 -0.34
N GLN A 103 3.16 -26.57 0.43
CA GLN A 103 3.73 -25.86 1.57
C GLN A 103 4.43 -24.54 1.19
N ILE A 104 5.05 -24.46 0.02
CA ILE A 104 5.86 -23.29 -0.35
C ILE A 104 4.96 -22.09 -0.74
N PRO A 105 3.94 -22.22 -1.61
CA PRO A 105 2.95 -21.15 -1.82
C PRO A 105 2.16 -20.81 -0.56
N TRP A 106 1.79 -21.80 0.27
CA TRP A 106 1.10 -21.53 1.54
C TRP A 106 1.91 -20.61 2.45
N ARG A 107 3.22 -20.86 2.62
CA ARG A 107 4.15 -19.97 3.36
C ARG A 107 4.34 -18.60 2.71
N PHE A 108 4.31 -18.53 1.37
CA PHE A 108 4.41 -17.27 0.64
C PHE A 108 3.19 -16.38 0.90
N PHE A 109 1.97 -16.88 0.70
CA PHE A 109 0.76 -16.09 0.89
C PHE A 109 0.46 -15.78 2.36
N THR A 110 0.71 -16.69 3.30
CA THR A 110 0.56 -16.39 4.74
C THR A 110 1.51 -15.30 5.25
N ARG A 111 2.67 -15.11 4.61
CA ARG A 111 3.57 -13.98 4.88
C ARG A 111 3.13 -12.67 4.20
N MET A 112 2.39 -12.76 3.10
CA MET A 112 1.91 -11.61 2.33
C MET A 112 0.60 -11.03 2.87
N VAL A 113 -0.32 -11.88 3.32
CA VAL A 113 -1.64 -11.47 3.83
C VAL A 113 -1.57 -10.39 4.93
N PRO A 114 -0.70 -10.47 5.96
CA PRO A 114 -0.59 -9.42 6.99
C PRO A 114 -0.29 -8.02 6.43
N PHE A 115 0.49 -7.93 5.35
CA PHE A 115 0.79 -6.65 4.68
C PHE A 115 -0.39 -6.14 3.84
N ILE A 116 -1.23 -7.03 3.34
CA ILE A 116 -2.50 -6.66 2.70
C ILE A 116 -3.48 -6.15 3.77
N GLU A 117 -3.58 -6.82 4.93
CA GLU A 117 -4.43 -6.39 6.04
C GLU A 117 -4.00 -5.02 6.59
N ASP A 118 -2.71 -4.81 6.85
CA ASP A 118 -2.15 -3.53 7.31
C ASP A 118 -2.41 -2.41 6.30
N TYR A 119 -2.09 -2.63 5.01
CA TYR A 119 -2.34 -1.65 3.95
C TYR A 119 -3.82 -1.26 3.85
N VAL A 120 -4.75 -2.23 3.87
CA VAL A 120 -6.20 -1.97 3.86
C VAL A 120 -6.61 -1.18 5.10
N SER A 121 -6.12 -1.57 6.28
CA SER A 121 -6.44 -0.92 7.57
C SER A 121 -6.00 0.55 7.60
N ILE A 122 -4.78 0.82 7.13
CA ILE A 122 -4.23 2.18 7.06
C ILE A 122 -4.92 3.02 5.97
N ALA A 123 -5.12 2.45 4.77
CA ALA A 123 -5.77 3.10 3.64
C ALA A 123 -7.21 3.57 3.96
N THR A 124 -7.94 2.75 4.71
CA THR A 124 -9.33 2.99 5.12
C THR A 124 -9.45 3.75 6.44
N SER A 125 -8.32 4.12 7.07
CA SER A 125 -8.31 4.89 8.32
C SER A 125 -8.93 6.28 8.17
N VAL A 126 -9.42 6.81 9.30
CA VAL A 126 -9.91 8.19 9.46
C VAL A 126 -8.85 9.20 9.00
N TYR A 127 -7.61 9.03 9.46
CA TYR A 127 -6.51 9.98 9.23
C TYR A 127 -5.21 9.25 8.82
N PRO A 128 -5.00 9.01 7.50
CA PRO A 128 -3.85 8.27 6.98
C PRO A 128 -2.48 8.80 7.38
N PRO A 129 -2.21 10.12 7.46
CA PRO A 129 -0.89 10.59 7.90
C PRO A 129 -0.47 10.06 9.27
N ARG A 130 -1.43 9.89 10.21
CA ARG A 130 -1.19 9.22 11.50
C ARG A 130 -1.06 7.71 11.35
N ALA A 131 -1.98 7.08 10.62
CA ALA A 131 -2.00 5.63 10.49
C ALA A 131 -0.77 5.06 9.75
N TYR A 132 -0.27 5.77 8.72
CA TYR A 132 0.93 5.42 7.96
C TYR A 132 2.24 5.58 8.73
N LEU A 133 2.24 6.26 9.88
CA LEU A 133 3.39 6.26 10.77
C LEU A 133 3.52 4.94 11.55
N GLY A 134 2.45 4.14 11.62
CA GLY A 134 2.49 2.84 12.29
C GLY A 134 3.26 1.80 11.49
N ILE A 135 4.18 1.11 12.16
CA ILE A 135 4.82 -0.09 11.64
C ILE A 135 3.92 -1.32 11.90
N PRO A 136 3.66 -2.19 10.90
CA PRO A 136 2.90 -3.43 11.10
C PRO A 136 3.61 -4.41 12.03
N ASP A 137 2.87 -4.96 12.98
CA ASP A 137 3.28 -6.13 13.75
C ASP A 137 3.19 -7.40 12.89
N VAL A 138 4.35 -7.81 12.36
CA VAL A 138 4.51 -9.02 11.54
C VAL A 138 4.66 -10.32 12.35
N VAL A 139 4.67 -10.24 13.70
CA VAL A 139 4.87 -11.40 14.59
C VAL A 139 3.53 -11.90 15.11
N ASP A 140 2.79 -11.05 15.81
CA ASP A 140 1.51 -11.41 16.44
C ASP A 140 0.28 -10.91 15.65
N GLY A 141 0.48 -10.06 14.63
CA GLY A 141 -0.60 -9.54 13.78
C GLY A 141 -1.59 -8.64 14.52
N SER A 142 -1.13 -8.03 15.62
CA SER A 142 -1.98 -7.30 16.59
C SER A 142 -2.34 -5.87 16.14
N GLY A 143 -1.78 -5.38 15.05
CA GLY A 143 -2.06 -4.07 14.46
C GLY A 143 -0.76 -3.34 14.08
N SER A 144 -0.81 -2.01 14.07
CA SER A 144 0.34 -1.15 13.75
C SER A 144 0.75 -0.32 14.96
N TYR A 145 2.04 -0.07 15.14
CA TYR A 145 2.61 0.59 16.33
C TYR A 145 3.50 1.77 15.93
N PHE A 146 3.46 2.86 16.70
CA PHE A 146 4.41 3.97 16.61
C PHE A 146 5.13 4.17 17.94
N LYS A 147 6.47 4.02 17.95
CA LYS A 147 7.33 4.17 19.16
C LYS A 147 6.70 3.51 20.40
N GLU A 148 6.52 2.19 20.32
CA GLU A 148 5.90 1.33 21.35
C GLU A 148 4.39 1.56 21.62
N ARG A 149 3.82 2.71 21.21
CA ARG A 149 2.37 2.98 21.31
C ARG A 149 1.61 2.29 20.18
N ARG A 150 0.66 1.40 20.51
CA ARG A 150 -0.30 0.83 19.55
C ARG A 150 -1.18 1.92 18.97
N LEU A 151 -1.37 1.92 17.65
CA LEU A 151 -2.30 2.85 16.99
C LEU A 151 -3.73 2.32 17.01
N GLU A 152 -4.68 3.25 17.08
CA GLU A 152 -6.13 2.98 17.06
C GLU A 152 -6.68 2.73 15.63
N THR A 153 -5.82 2.27 14.72
CA THR A 153 -6.20 1.92 13.36
C THR A 153 -7.08 0.67 13.38
N ASN A 154 -8.31 0.77 12.86
CA ASN A 154 -9.23 -0.37 12.76
C ASN A 154 -8.65 -1.46 11.85
N VAL A 155 -8.36 -2.63 12.42
CA VAL A 155 -7.77 -3.76 11.67
C VAL A 155 -8.83 -4.39 10.77
N VAL A 156 -8.65 -4.25 9.46
CA VAL A 156 -9.49 -4.88 8.43
C VAL A 156 -8.86 -6.20 8.00
N LYS A 157 -9.50 -7.31 8.40
CA LYS A 157 -9.03 -8.65 8.04
C LYS A 157 -9.25 -8.98 6.56
N PHE A 158 -8.37 -9.79 6.00
CA PHE A 158 -8.39 -10.17 4.59
C PHE A 158 -9.71 -10.87 4.18
N THR A 159 -10.34 -11.57 5.13
CA THR A 159 -11.66 -12.20 4.97
C THR A 159 -12.84 -11.23 4.95
N ALA A 160 -12.66 -9.95 5.32
CA ALA A 160 -13.67 -8.89 5.20
C ALA A 160 -13.66 -8.17 3.84
N LEU A 161 -12.73 -8.54 2.96
CA LEU A 161 -12.68 -8.13 1.55
C LEU A 161 -13.60 -9.00 0.69
N THR A 162 -14.14 -8.47 -0.40
CA THR A 162 -14.84 -9.29 -1.40
C THR A 162 -13.86 -10.24 -2.10
N SER A 163 -14.33 -11.33 -2.69
CA SER A 163 -13.44 -12.22 -3.46
C SER A 163 -12.74 -11.51 -4.63
N ALA A 164 -13.34 -10.45 -5.18
CA ALA A 164 -12.74 -9.62 -6.23
C ALA A 164 -11.62 -8.72 -5.68
N GLU A 165 -11.84 -8.10 -4.52
CA GLU A 165 -10.83 -7.31 -3.80
C GLU A 165 -9.65 -8.20 -3.38
N GLN A 166 -9.92 -9.33 -2.72
CA GLN A 166 -8.91 -10.34 -2.36
C GLN A 166 -8.04 -10.71 -3.56
N HIS A 167 -8.67 -11.00 -4.70
CA HIS A 167 -7.97 -11.32 -5.94
C HIS A 167 -7.09 -10.16 -6.44
N ARG A 168 -7.60 -8.92 -6.44
CA ARG A 168 -6.85 -7.75 -6.87
C ARG A 168 -5.65 -7.47 -5.97
N PHE A 169 -5.82 -7.48 -4.65
CA PHE A 169 -4.71 -7.30 -3.69
C PHE A 169 -3.64 -8.39 -3.84
N LEU A 170 -4.02 -9.66 -3.85
CA LEU A 170 -3.08 -10.78 -4.02
C LEU A 170 -2.35 -10.71 -5.37
N SER A 171 -3.06 -10.41 -6.46
CA SER A 171 -2.48 -10.23 -7.79
C SER A 171 -1.48 -9.08 -7.80
N ALA A 172 -1.84 -7.93 -7.20
CA ALA A 172 -0.99 -6.75 -7.13
C ALA A 172 0.30 -7.01 -6.35
N PHE A 173 0.20 -7.54 -5.12
CA PHE A 173 1.36 -7.84 -4.28
C PHE A 173 2.24 -8.93 -4.89
N THR A 174 1.66 -9.99 -5.44
CA THR A 174 2.42 -11.07 -6.10
C THR A 174 3.13 -10.57 -7.35
N ARG A 175 2.45 -9.79 -8.20
CA ARG A 175 3.09 -9.22 -9.40
C ARG A 175 4.17 -8.20 -9.03
N TYR A 176 3.95 -7.38 -8.00
CA TYR A 176 4.95 -6.42 -7.50
C TYR A 176 6.20 -7.13 -6.92
N GLU A 177 6.02 -8.19 -6.14
CA GLU A 177 7.12 -9.01 -5.63
C GLU A 177 7.89 -9.68 -6.76
N LEU A 178 7.19 -10.18 -7.78
CA LEU A 178 7.82 -10.68 -9.00
C LEU A 178 8.65 -9.59 -9.71
N LEU A 179 8.20 -8.34 -9.73
CA LEU A 179 9.00 -7.24 -10.28
C LEU A 179 10.28 -7.03 -9.47
N CYS A 180 10.17 -6.96 -8.14
CA CYS A 180 11.32 -6.81 -7.24
C CYS A 180 12.36 -7.91 -7.47
N LYS A 181 11.92 -9.18 -7.50
CA LYS A 181 12.81 -10.35 -7.69
C LYS A 181 13.41 -10.45 -9.10
N ALA A 182 12.60 -10.23 -10.14
CA ALA A 182 13.05 -10.40 -11.53
C ALA A 182 13.88 -9.20 -12.05
N PHE A 183 13.66 -8.00 -11.52
CA PHE A 183 14.21 -6.76 -12.07
C PHE A 183 15.02 -5.93 -11.08
N HIS A 184 15.43 -6.52 -9.93
CA HIS A 184 16.28 -5.86 -8.94
C HIS A 184 17.49 -5.13 -9.58
N PRO A 185 17.74 -3.86 -9.24
CA PRO A 185 18.95 -3.13 -9.62
C PRO A 185 20.07 -3.41 -8.63
N GLU A 186 20.94 -4.37 -8.97
CA GLU A 186 22.33 -4.36 -8.54
C GLU A 186 23.19 -4.38 -9.80
N GLU A 187 24.10 -3.40 -9.89
CA GLU A 187 25.06 -3.17 -10.98
C GLU A 187 24.47 -3.33 -12.38
N ARG A 188 23.72 -2.31 -12.83
CA ARG A 188 23.29 -2.21 -14.24
C ARG A 188 23.77 -0.93 -14.88
N ASP A 189 23.77 -0.94 -16.21
CA ASP A 189 23.93 0.26 -17.01
C ASP A 189 22.54 0.87 -17.31
N CYS A 190 22.49 2.18 -17.52
CA CYS A 190 21.30 2.99 -17.72
C CYS A 190 20.43 2.45 -18.88
N GLU A 191 21.05 1.88 -19.93
CA GLU A 191 20.34 1.25 -21.03
C GLU A 191 19.61 -0.04 -20.64
N GLU A 192 20.22 -0.89 -19.79
CA GLU A 192 19.58 -2.12 -19.28
C GLU A 192 18.39 -1.79 -18.38
N GLN A 193 18.45 -0.67 -17.66
CA GLN A 193 17.34 -0.15 -16.87
C GLN A 193 16.19 0.35 -17.73
N MET A 194 16.47 1.10 -18.80
CA MET A 194 15.44 1.52 -19.75
C MET A 194 14.86 0.33 -20.53
N ALA A 195 15.66 -0.69 -20.85
CA ALA A 195 15.18 -1.94 -21.42
C ALA A 195 14.28 -2.72 -20.44
N THR A 196 14.68 -2.78 -19.16
CA THR A 196 13.89 -3.31 -18.05
C THR A 196 12.55 -2.59 -17.91
N GLY A 197 12.54 -1.25 -17.89
CA GLY A 197 11.30 -0.45 -17.84
C GLY A 197 10.38 -0.69 -19.03
N ARG A 198 10.94 -0.86 -20.25
CA ARG A 198 10.17 -1.24 -21.44
C ARG A 198 9.60 -2.66 -21.36
N GLN A 199 10.33 -3.63 -20.81
CA GLN A 199 9.79 -4.99 -20.56
C GLN A 199 8.72 -4.99 -19.47
N LEU A 200 8.90 -4.23 -18.39
CA LEU A 200 7.92 -4.07 -17.31
C LEU A 200 6.61 -3.44 -17.83
N ALA A 201 6.71 -2.38 -18.63
CA ALA A 201 5.58 -1.77 -19.31
C ALA A 201 4.93 -2.69 -20.36
N ALA A 202 5.66 -3.66 -20.92
CA ALA A 202 5.09 -4.69 -21.81
C ALA A 202 4.46 -5.87 -21.05
N MET A 203 4.85 -6.10 -19.78
CA MET A 203 4.27 -7.12 -18.89
C MET A 203 2.98 -6.67 -18.18
N CYS A 204 2.66 -5.38 -18.25
CA CYS A 204 1.55 -4.76 -17.53
C CYS A 204 0.66 -4.02 -18.53
N ARG A 205 -0.66 -4.24 -18.51
CA ARG A 205 -1.59 -3.30 -19.15
C ARG A 205 -1.50 -1.95 -18.42
N ASP A 206 -1.85 -0.83 -19.07
CA ASP A 206 -1.75 0.49 -18.42
C ASP A 206 -2.54 0.61 -17.11
N SER A 207 -3.61 -0.18 -16.97
CA SER A 207 -4.38 -0.34 -15.72
C SER A 207 -3.62 -1.14 -14.64
N ASP A 208 -2.89 -2.20 -15.01
CA ASP A 208 -2.06 -2.99 -14.10
C ASP A 208 -0.97 -2.13 -13.46
N CYS A 209 -0.30 -1.29 -14.27
CA CYS A 209 0.76 -0.38 -13.81
C CYS A 209 0.31 0.50 -12.63
N ARG A 210 -0.94 1.02 -12.67
CA ARG A 210 -1.49 1.88 -11.61
C ARG A 210 -1.70 1.13 -10.30
N ILE A 211 -2.16 -0.12 -10.40
CA ILE A 211 -2.36 -1.01 -9.24
C ILE A 211 -1.01 -1.39 -8.61
N LEU A 212 0.00 -1.73 -9.41
CA LEU A 212 1.34 -2.05 -8.93
C LEU A 212 2.02 -0.85 -8.24
N LEU A 213 1.84 0.35 -8.79
CA LEU A 213 2.31 1.59 -8.16
C LEU A 213 1.63 1.86 -6.81
N SER A 214 0.45 1.30 -6.55
CA SER A 214 -0.22 1.41 -5.25
C SER A 214 0.47 0.53 -4.20
N VAL A 215 0.92 -0.67 -4.56
CA VAL A 215 1.74 -1.54 -3.69
C VAL A 215 3.13 -0.94 -3.46
N HIS A 216 3.75 -0.34 -4.50
CA HIS A 216 5.00 0.39 -4.37
C HIS A 216 4.88 1.56 -3.37
N GLU A 217 3.81 2.35 -3.48
CA GLU A 217 3.53 3.46 -2.56
C GLU A 217 3.36 2.96 -1.11
N TYR A 218 2.66 1.84 -0.91
CA TYR A 218 2.52 1.20 0.39
C TYR A 218 3.88 0.77 0.96
N TYR A 219 4.70 0.02 0.22
CA TYR A 219 6.05 -0.38 0.68
C TYR A 219 6.93 0.85 0.99
N THR A 220 6.84 1.89 0.15
CA THR A 220 7.51 3.18 0.37
C THR A 220 7.08 3.81 1.69
N ALA A 221 5.78 3.81 1.98
CA ALA A 221 5.24 4.36 3.22
C ALA A 221 5.64 3.54 4.47
N VAL A 222 5.73 2.20 4.40
CA VAL A 222 6.24 1.38 5.53
C VAL A 222 7.72 1.67 5.81
N TYR A 223 8.55 1.90 4.79
CA TYR A 223 9.92 2.41 5.00
C TYR A 223 9.91 3.85 5.55
N GLY A 224 8.97 4.70 5.14
CA GLY A 224 8.72 6.01 5.74
C GLY A 224 8.38 5.96 7.22
N ALA A 225 7.56 5.00 7.65
CA ALA A 225 7.26 4.72 9.05
C ALA A 225 8.53 4.34 9.83
N LEU A 226 9.34 3.42 9.28
CA LEU A 226 10.66 3.06 9.85
C LEU A 226 11.54 4.30 10.02
N PHE A 227 11.64 5.18 9.02
CA PHE A 227 12.40 6.43 9.15
C PHE A 227 11.82 7.35 10.25
N ALA A 228 10.50 7.48 10.36
CA ALA A 228 9.86 8.26 11.42
C ALA A 228 10.09 7.68 12.84
N HIS A 229 10.24 6.37 12.98
CA HIS A 229 10.64 5.72 14.23
C HIS A 229 12.10 6.01 14.59
N GLY A 230 13.01 6.02 13.60
CA GLY A 230 14.42 6.35 13.78
C GLY A 230 14.67 7.86 14.00
N ALA A 231 13.84 8.71 13.41
CA ALA A 231 13.87 10.16 13.59
C ALA A 231 13.21 10.61 14.89
N ASN A 232 13.39 11.89 15.20
CA ASN A 232 12.68 12.57 16.28
C ASN A 232 11.20 12.86 15.92
N SER A 233 10.52 12.00 15.17
CA SER A 233 9.18 12.31 14.68
C SER A 233 8.09 12.25 15.76
N TRP A 234 7.10 13.14 15.62
CA TRP A 234 5.86 13.24 16.39
C TRP A 234 4.76 12.36 15.79
N LEU A 235 3.85 11.87 16.63
CA LEU A 235 2.62 11.20 16.20
C LEU A 235 1.46 12.20 16.19
N PRO A 236 0.96 12.65 15.03
CA PRO A 236 -0.07 13.68 14.95
C PRO A 236 -1.43 13.14 15.42
N ASP A 237 -2.16 13.92 16.22
CA ASP A 237 -3.52 13.57 16.64
C ASP A 237 -4.54 13.64 15.51
N ILE A 238 -5.67 12.97 15.71
CA ILE A 238 -6.78 12.97 14.76
C ILE A 238 -7.48 14.34 14.88
N PRO A 239 -7.57 15.14 13.81
CA PRO A 239 -8.22 16.44 13.89
C PRO A 239 -9.71 16.34 14.24
N GLU A 240 -10.21 17.22 15.11
CA GLU A 240 -11.61 17.26 15.58
C GLU A 240 -12.65 17.26 14.44
N SER A 241 -12.30 17.82 13.28
CA SER A 241 -13.14 17.80 12.06
C SER A 241 -13.40 16.39 11.50
N HIS A 242 -12.74 15.37 12.05
CA HIS A 242 -12.91 13.96 11.69
C HIS A 242 -13.53 13.12 12.82
N GLU A 243 -13.85 13.72 13.97
CA GLU A 243 -14.53 13.05 15.08
C GLU A 243 -16.07 13.09 14.92
N THR A 244 -16.75 12.06 15.44
CA THR A 244 -18.14 11.75 15.10
C THR A 244 -19.19 12.52 15.94
N GLY A 245 -18.91 13.79 16.26
CA GLY A 245 -19.79 14.66 17.05
C GLY A 245 -20.39 15.84 16.26
N PRO A 246 -21.49 16.45 16.73
CA PRO A 246 -21.98 17.72 16.18
C PRO A 246 -20.96 18.84 16.50
N SER A 247 -20.13 19.17 15.53
CA SER A 247 -19.04 20.14 15.68
C SER A 247 -19.58 21.54 16.04
N PRO A 248 -18.98 22.26 17.01
CA PRO A 248 -19.29 23.66 17.26
C PRO A 248 -19.02 24.53 16.01
N LEU A 249 -19.78 25.61 15.83
CA LEU A 249 -19.80 26.40 14.58
C LEU A 249 -18.47 27.08 14.15
N HIS A 250 -17.37 26.89 14.90
CA HIS A 250 -16.07 27.53 14.69
C HIS A 250 -14.90 26.58 15.01
N SER A 251 -14.77 25.47 14.28
CA SER A 251 -13.58 24.61 14.36
C SER A 251 -12.37 25.29 13.71
N VAL A 252 -11.50 25.90 14.52
CA VAL A 252 -10.17 26.35 14.07
C VAL A 252 -9.32 25.10 13.82
N PRO A 253 -8.66 24.92 12.65
CA PRO A 253 -7.74 23.82 12.46
C PRO A 253 -6.62 23.91 13.51
N SER A 254 -6.34 22.83 14.23
CA SER A 254 -5.26 22.78 15.24
C SER A 254 -4.03 23.51 14.71
N GLU A 255 -3.66 24.61 15.37
CA GLU A 255 -2.67 25.56 14.83
C GLU A 255 -1.27 24.95 14.70
N TYR A 256 -1.08 23.75 15.26
CA TYR A 256 0.15 22.99 15.45
C TYR A 256 0.20 21.66 14.67
N GLY A 257 -0.90 21.27 14.01
CA GLY A 257 -0.99 20.06 13.19
C GLY A 257 -0.10 20.08 11.94
N LEU A 258 0.04 18.92 11.29
CA LEU A 258 0.79 18.76 10.04
C LEU A 258 0.33 19.75 8.95
N LEU A 259 1.25 20.11 8.05
CA LEU A 259 1.02 21.07 6.98
C LEU A 259 1.05 20.43 5.60
N PHE A 260 0.48 21.11 4.61
CA PHE A 260 0.40 20.61 3.25
C PHE A 260 1.77 20.25 2.65
N PRO A 261 1.97 19.04 2.08
CA PRO A 261 0.99 17.96 1.88
C PRO A 261 1.01 16.85 2.95
N ASP A 262 1.82 16.97 4.00
CA ASP A 262 1.99 15.97 5.06
C ASP A 262 0.69 15.69 5.82
N ASN A 263 -0.26 16.64 5.83
CA ASN A 263 -1.61 16.46 6.38
C ASN A 263 -2.56 15.64 5.49
N ILE A 264 -2.12 15.15 4.33
CA ILE A 264 -2.93 14.37 3.38
C ILE A 264 -2.35 12.96 3.18
N TYR A 265 -1.03 12.86 2.98
CA TYR A 265 -0.33 11.59 2.71
C TYR A 265 1.05 11.59 3.39
N LEU A 266 1.60 10.40 3.64
CA LEU A 266 2.94 10.26 4.21
C LEU A 266 4.01 10.26 3.09
N ASP A 267 4.91 11.24 3.08
CA ASP A 267 6.07 11.24 2.16
C ASP A 267 7.31 10.65 2.84
N ALA A 268 7.65 9.41 2.50
CA ALA A 268 8.80 8.70 3.07
C ALA A 268 10.13 9.43 2.87
N ARG A 269 10.28 10.25 1.81
CA ARG A 269 11.52 10.98 1.53
C ARG A 269 11.73 12.15 2.47
N GLU A 270 10.64 12.70 3.00
CA GLU A 270 10.68 13.78 3.99
C GLU A 270 11.09 13.21 5.35
N TYR A 271 10.54 12.05 5.75
CA TYR A 271 10.98 11.35 6.96
C TYR A 271 12.42 10.80 6.88
N GLU A 272 12.88 10.38 5.70
CA GLU A 272 14.31 10.03 5.48
C GLU A 272 15.24 11.25 5.74
N GLN A 273 14.86 12.43 5.26
CA GLN A 273 15.60 13.69 5.49
C GLN A 273 15.54 14.17 6.97
N ASP A 274 14.63 13.62 7.77
CA ASP A 274 14.46 13.95 9.18
C ASP A 274 15.30 13.04 10.11
N MET A 275 15.90 11.97 9.61
CA MET A 275 16.83 11.11 10.38
C MET A 275 18.24 11.70 10.57
N ASP A 276 18.57 12.79 9.86
CA ASP A 276 19.90 13.44 9.85
C ASP A 276 21.10 12.51 9.48
N THR A 277 20.83 11.28 9.01
CA THR A 277 21.83 10.22 8.67
C THR A 277 22.65 10.44 7.39
N GLY A 278 22.59 11.64 6.81
CA GLY A 278 23.03 11.88 5.44
C GLY A 278 22.05 11.33 4.39
N ALA A 279 21.95 12.02 3.25
CA ALA A 279 21.01 11.65 2.18
C ALA A 279 21.46 10.33 1.54
N SER A 280 20.73 9.24 1.81
CA SER A 280 21.09 7.88 1.41
C SER A 280 20.12 7.26 0.38
N PHE A 281 19.13 8.06 -0.08
CA PHE A 281 18.09 7.73 -1.06
C PHE A 281 17.32 6.43 -0.75
N LEU A 282 17.23 6.08 0.53
CA LEU A 282 16.69 4.81 1.03
C LEU A 282 15.20 4.67 0.75
N ALA A 283 14.43 5.76 0.87
CA ALA A 283 13.00 5.80 0.55
C ALA A 283 12.70 5.45 -0.91
N ARG A 284 13.71 5.46 -1.79
CA ARG A 284 13.59 5.15 -3.21
C ARG A 284 14.17 3.79 -3.60
N SER A 285 15.20 3.30 -2.90
CA SER A 285 15.85 2.03 -3.20
C SER A 285 15.23 0.84 -2.46
N LEU A 286 14.89 1.00 -1.18
CA LEU A 286 14.38 -0.09 -0.33
C LEU A 286 13.02 -0.69 -0.78
N PRO A 287 12.04 0.08 -1.30
CA PRO A 287 10.77 -0.49 -1.77
C PRO A 287 10.94 -1.52 -2.90
N SER A 288 12.01 -1.40 -3.69
CA SER A 288 12.33 -2.29 -4.81
C SER A 288 13.01 -3.61 -4.37
N ARG A 289 13.39 -3.72 -3.09
CA ARG A 289 14.01 -4.93 -2.50
C ARG A 289 13.00 -6.04 -2.14
N GLY A 290 11.70 -5.76 -2.24
CA GLY A 290 10.63 -6.73 -2.04
C GLY A 290 10.33 -7.10 -0.58
N LEU A 291 9.35 -7.99 -0.43
CA LEU A 291 8.74 -8.44 0.82
C LEU A 291 9.75 -9.14 1.75
N ASP A 292 10.70 -9.90 1.20
CA ASP A 292 11.70 -10.59 2.01
C ASP A 292 12.63 -9.62 2.74
N CYS A 293 13.04 -8.53 2.09
CA CYS A 293 13.88 -7.49 2.70
C CYS A 293 13.10 -6.71 3.77
N LEU A 294 11.87 -6.28 3.43
CA LEU A 294 11.00 -5.57 4.36
C LEU A 294 10.72 -6.41 5.62
N MET A 295 10.31 -7.67 5.45
CA MET A 295 10.08 -8.61 6.55
C MET A 295 11.32 -8.80 7.44
N GLN A 296 12.53 -8.91 6.86
CA GLN A 296 13.76 -9.05 7.65
C GLN A 296 14.08 -7.80 8.48
N ILE A 297 13.83 -6.60 7.95
CA ILE A 297 14.04 -5.35 8.67
C ILE A 297 13.02 -5.25 9.83
N LEU A 298 11.74 -5.55 9.56
CA LEU A 298 10.68 -5.52 10.58
C LEU A 298 10.91 -6.55 11.70
N LEU A 299 11.32 -7.78 11.37
CA LEU A 299 11.68 -8.80 12.36
C LEU A 299 12.94 -8.47 13.15
N ARG A 300 13.85 -7.64 12.62
CA ARG A 300 14.99 -7.12 13.40
C ARG A 300 14.57 -5.96 14.29
N TYR A 301 13.70 -5.08 13.80
CA TYR A 301 13.15 -3.95 14.56
C TYR A 301 12.41 -4.41 15.81
N SER A 302 11.60 -5.48 15.73
CA SER A 302 10.93 -6.07 16.89
C SER A 302 11.87 -6.80 17.87
N LEU A 303 13.15 -7.00 17.51
CA LEU A 303 14.17 -7.66 18.33
C LEU A 303 15.28 -6.70 18.82
N SER A 304 15.40 -5.49 18.27
CA SER A 304 16.42 -4.50 18.64
C SER A 304 16.07 -3.09 18.16
N THR A 305 16.33 -2.10 19.01
CA THR A 305 16.13 -0.67 18.73
C THR A 305 17.17 -0.08 17.75
N GLU A 306 18.34 -0.71 17.57
CA GLU A 306 19.46 -0.19 16.75
C GLU A 306 19.48 -0.74 15.31
N TRP A 307 18.33 -0.67 14.62
CA TRP A 307 18.18 -1.21 13.27
C TRP A 307 18.94 -0.42 12.17
N THR A 308 19.16 0.88 12.37
CA THR A 308 19.79 1.78 11.38
C THR A 308 21.27 1.47 11.15
N GLN A 309 21.99 0.99 12.17
CA GLN A 309 23.42 0.64 12.09
C GLN A 309 23.68 -0.63 11.26
N GLN A 310 22.64 -1.36 10.84
CA GLN A 310 22.73 -2.62 10.11
C GLN A 310 22.18 -2.55 8.67
N LEU A 311 21.90 -1.34 8.17
CA LEU A 311 21.59 -1.13 6.75
C LEU A 311 22.81 -1.51 5.90
N PRO A 312 22.63 -2.10 4.68
CA PRO A 312 23.76 -2.47 3.83
C PRO A 312 24.62 -1.25 3.45
N ASN A 313 25.91 -1.27 3.83
CA ASN A 313 26.87 -0.18 3.60
C ASN A 313 27.19 0.11 2.11
N SER A 314 26.55 -0.57 1.17
CA SER A 314 26.77 -0.45 -0.28
C SER A 314 25.44 -0.25 -1.02
N LEU A 315 24.95 1.00 -1.01
CA LEU A 315 23.86 1.46 -1.87
C LEU A 315 24.35 2.69 -2.62
N THR A 316 24.99 2.47 -3.77
CA THR A 316 25.51 3.56 -4.62
C THR A 316 24.41 4.23 -5.44
N GLU A 317 24.58 5.53 -5.61
CA GLU A 317 23.64 6.46 -6.20
C GLU A 317 23.61 6.37 -7.74
N THR A 318 22.42 6.17 -8.33
CA THR A 318 21.91 6.78 -9.59
C THR A 318 20.50 6.20 -9.92
N GLU A 319 20.15 5.91 -11.18
CA GLU A 319 19.34 4.72 -11.51
C GLU A 319 17.82 4.65 -11.13
N PHE A 320 17.05 5.76 -11.05
CA PHE A 320 15.56 5.67 -11.00
C PHE A 320 14.79 6.95 -11.40
N ARG A 321 15.38 7.85 -12.22
CA ARG A 321 14.71 9.13 -12.59
C ARG A 321 13.49 8.94 -13.51
N SER A 322 13.43 7.85 -14.27
CA SER A 322 12.52 7.65 -15.40
C SER A 322 11.11 7.12 -15.06
N TYR A 323 10.80 6.81 -13.80
CA TYR A 323 9.48 6.28 -13.41
C TYR A 323 8.53 7.32 -12.79
N SER A 324 9.07 8.44 -12.31
CA SER A 324 8.27 9.57 -11.81
C SER A 324 7.93 10.61 -12.89
N GLU A 325 8.51 10.49 -14.08
CA GLU A 325 8.21 11.38 -15.20
C GLU A 325 6.92 10.94 -15.89
N THR A 326 5.90 11.80 -15.83
CA THR A 326 4.69 11.66 -16.64
C THR A 326 5.07 11.65 -18.11
N ARG A 327 4.92 10.49 -18.76
CA ARG A 327 5.07 10.34 -20.21
C ARG A 327 4.13 11.35 -20.88
N GLY A 328 4.68 12.35 -21.56
CA GLY A 328 3.90 13.49 -22.04
C GLY A 328 2.84 13.07 -23.06
N ASP A 329 1.58 13.37 -22.77
CA ASP A 329 0.44 13.07 -23.64
C ASP A 329 0.50 13.89 -24.93
N GLN A 330 1.14 13.35 -25.96
CA GLN A 330 1.09 13.88 -27.33
C GLN A 330 -0.14 13.35 -28.10
N GLN A 331 -1.35 13.65 -27.65
CA GLN A 331 -2.55 13.48 -28.49
C GLN A 331 -3.71 14.37 -28.03
N GLY A 332 -4.20 15.24 -28.92
CA GLY A 332 -5.38 16.07 -28.64
C GLY A 332 -5.42 17.50 -29.19
N ARG A 333 -4.93 17.77 -30.42
CA ARG A 333 -5.29 19.04 -31.09
C ARG A 333 -6.74 18.92 -31.62
N GLY A 334 -7.69 19.60 -30.96
CA GLY A 334 -9.10 19.60 -31.38
C GLY A 334 -9.90 20.81 -30.87
N ALA A 335 -10.15 21.75 -31.79
CA ALA A 335 -11.18 22.82 -31.78
C ALA A 335 -11.59 23.51 -30.45
N ILE A 336 -11.23 24.80 -30.33
CA ILE A 336 -11.70 25.73 -29.31
C ILE A 336 -13.18 26.11 -29.52
N ARG A 337 -14.00 26.10 -28.46
CA ARG A 337 -15.17 27.00 -28.33
C ARG A 337 -15.27 27.59 -26.92
N ARG A 338 -15.75 28.83 -26.84
CA ARG A 338 -15.52 29.76 -25.72
C ARG A 338 -16.49 29.57 -24.55
N GLY A 339 -15.94 29.16 -23.40
CA GLY A 339 -16.25 29.71 -22.08
C GLY A 339 -14.92 30.02 -21.39
N ARG A 340 -14.86 30.93 -20.41
CA ARG A 340 -13.62 31.19 -19.64
C ARG A 340 -13.36 30.04 -18.64
N VAL A 341 -12.94 28.91 -19.18
CA VAL A 341 -12.26 27.85 -18.42
C VAL A 341 -10.83 28.34 -18.15
N THR A 342 -10.29 28.05 -16.96
CA THR A 342 -8.84 28.13 -16.71
C THR A 342 -8.14 27.21 -17.70
N THR A 343 -7.62 27.75 -18.79
CA THR A 343 -7.08 26.94 -19.89
C THR A 343 -5.79 26.25 -19.46
N PHE A 344 -5.94 24.99 -19.06
CA PHE A 344 -4.87 24.08 -18.67
C PHE A 344 -3.79 24.00 -19.76
N THR A 345 -2.55 24.30 -19.37
CA THR A 345 -1.36 24.21 -20.22
C THR A 345 -0.47 23.08 -19.71
N PRO A 346 -0.29 21.99 -20.49
CA PRO A 346 0.75 21.00 -20.25
C PRO A 346 2.11 21.68 -20.09
N GLY A 347 2.89 21.27 -19.08
CA GLY A 347 4.14 21.93 -18.71
C GLY A 347 4.03 22.95 -17.56
N ASN A 348 2.83 23.21 -17.02
CA ASN A 348 2.71 23.95 -15.76
C ASN A 348 3.22 23.10 -14.58
N VAL A 349 4.44 23.39 -14.11
CA VAL A 349 5.14 22.69 -13.01
C VAL A 349 4.29 22.57 -11.74
N ARG A 350 3.47 23.59 -11.44
CA ARG A 350 2.59 23.57 -10.26
C ARG A 350 1.47 22.54 -10.41
N HIS A 351 0.91 22.40 -11.62
CA HIS A 351 -0.15 21.44 -11.90
C HIS A 351 0.35 20.00 -11.77
N GLU A 352 1.50 19.67 -12.37
CA GLU A 352 2.08 18.33 -12.24
C GLU A 352 2.43 18.00 -10.78
N LYS A 353 2.91 18.97 -9.98
CA LYS A 353 3.16 18.74 -8.54
C LYS A 353 1.88 18.38 -7.78
N LEU A 354 0.78 19.11 -8.00
CA LEU A 354 -0.50 18.82 -7.33
C LEU A 354 -1.09 17.48 -7.79
N LYS A 355 -0.98 17.15 -9.07
CA LYS A 355 -1.39 15.86 -9.65
C LYS A 355 -0.59 14.68 -9.07
N LEU A 356 0.72 14.84 -8.86
CA LEU A 356 1.54 13.83 -8.18
C LEU A 356 1.09 13.61 -6.73
N ILE A 357 0.81 14.68 -5.98
CA ILE A 357 0.27 14.60 -4.60
C ILE A 357 -1.10 13.88 -4.60
N GLN A 358 -1.98 14.19 -5.55
CA GLN A 358 -3.26 13.50 -5.68
C GLN A 358 -3.08 12.01 -5.95
N LEU A 359 -2.20 11.64 -6.90
CA LEU A 359 -1.94 10.25 -7.22
C LEU A 359 -1.33 9.47 -6.05
N ALA A 360 -0.38 10.06 -5.31
CA ALA A 360 0.17 9.47 -4.09
C ALA A 360 -0.92 9.27 -3.02
N THR A 361 -1.78 10.26 -2.82
CA THR A 361 -2.93 10.17 -1.89
C THR A 361 -3.87 9.01 -2.26
N TYR A 362 -4.28 8.91 -3.52
CA TYR A 362 -5.19 7.85 -3.98
C TYR A 362 -4.56 6.45 -3.91
N ARG A 363 -3.24 6.34 -4.10
CA ARG A 363 -2.48 5.11 -3.91
C ARG A 363 -2.39 4.73 -2.43
N GLN A 364 -2.05 5.66 -1.54
CA GLN A 364 -2.08 5.42 -0.09
C GLN A 364 -3.49 5.11 0.42
N ARG A 365 -4.54 5.64 -0.23
CA ARG A 365 -5.93 5.23 -0.01
C ARG A 365 -6.28 3.87 -0.61
N ALA A 366 -5.40 3.18 -1.34
CA ALA A 366 -5.66 1.91 -2.04
C ALA A 366 -6.89 1.91 -2.98
N TRP A 367 -7.33 3.08 -3.46
CA TRP A 367 -8.65 3.24 -4.10
C TRP A 367 -8.85 2.32 -5.32
N GLY A 368 -7.81 2.14 -6.14
CA GLY A 368 -7.85 1.26 -7.32
C GLY A 368 -7.91 -0.25 -7.02
N LEU A 369 -7.96 -0.65 -5.75
CA LEU A 369 -8.01 -2.05 -5.31
C LEU A 369 -9.38 -2.44 -4.70
N PHE A 370 -10.19 -1.49 -4.24
CA PHE A 370 -11.53 -1.74 -3.69
C PHE A 370 -12.63 -1.76 -4.76
N ASP A 371 -13.76 -2.41 -4.47
CA ASP A 371 -14.94 -2.38 -5.36
C ASP A 371 -15.73 -1.06 -5.24
N ASN A 372 -15.67 -0.41 -4.07
CA ASN A 372 -16.42 0.79 -3.73
C ASN A 372 -15.86 1.43 -2.44
N ASP A 373 -16.54 2.45 -1.93
CA ASP A 373 -16.14 3.24 -0.76
C ASP A 373 -16.60 2.66 0.61
N ARG A 374 -17.18 1.45 0.66
CA ARG A 374 -17.83 0.86 1.86
C ARG A 374 -16.97 0.81 3.12
N LEU A 375 -15.64 0.76 2.98
CA LEU A 375 -14.69 0.66 4.09
C LEU A 375 -14.20 2.02 4.59
N TYR A 376 -14.40 3.11 3.82
CA TYR A 376 -13.95 4.43 4.24
C TYR A 376 -15.00 5.13 5.14
N PRO A 377 -14.56 5.92 6.13
CA PRO A 377 -15.42 6.74 6.98
C PRO A 377 -16.36 7.70 6.22
N LYS A 378 -17.67 7.49 6.29
CA LYS A 378 -18.67 8.23 5.48
C LYS A 378 -18.73 9.76 5.67
N HIS A 379 -18.06 10.31 6.67
CA HIS A 379 -18.16 11.72 7.07
C HIS A 379 -16.96 12.57 6.64
N ILE A 380 -16.04 12.03 5.83
CA ILE A 380 -14.73 12.64 5.55
C ILE A 380 -14.46 12.63 4.04
N ASN A 381 -13.89 13.72 3.52
CA ASN A 381 -13.36 13.72 2.16
C ASN A 381 -11.99 13.01 2.11
N HIS A 382 -12.01 11.74 1.72
CA HIS A 382 -10.80 10.91 1.59
C HIS A 382 -9.99 11.18 0.32
N PHE A 383 -10.59 11.87 -0.65
CA PHE A 383 -10.15 11.97 -2.04
C PHE A 383 -10.14 13.44 -2.46
N PRO A 384 -9.11 14.22 -2.06
CA PRO A 384 -9.10 15.65 -2.29
C PRO A 384 -9.16 15.95 -3.79
N SER A 385 -10.06 16.86 -4.15
CA SER A 385 -10.15 17.35 -5.53
C SER A 385 -8.93 18.19 -5.88
N PHE A 386 -8.72 18.46 -7.17
CA PHE A 386 -7.62 19.32 -7.58
C PHE A 386 -7.75 20.74 -7.00
N ASP A 387 -8.98 21.24 -6.85
CA ASP A 387 -9.28 22.55 -6.27
C ASP A 387 -9.03 22.57 -4.74
N ASP A 388 -9.28 21.46 -4.05
CA ASP A 388 -8.90 21.30 -2.63
C ASP A 388 -7.38 21.35 -2.46
N LEU A 389 -6.63 20.64 -3.32
CA LEU A 389 -5.17 20.62 -3.29
C LEU A 389 -4.57 21.99 -3.67
N ASP A 390 -5.16 22.69 -4.64
CA ASP A 390 -4.74 24.05 -5.03
C ASP A 390 -5.01 25.06 -3.92
N ARG A 391 -6.17 24.97 -3.25
CA ARG A 391 -6.55 25.79 -2.09
C ARG A 391 -5.60 25.57 -0.91
N MET A 392 -5.43 24.32 -0.45
CA MET A 392 -4.51 23.99 0.64
C MET A 392 -3.06 24.40 0.33
N GLN A 393 -2.64 24.31 -0.93
CA GLN A 393 -1.32 24.79 -1.34
C GLN A 393 -1.19 26.32 -1.31
N LYS A 394 -2.24 27.09 -1.65
CA LYS A 394 -2.24 28.56 -1.57
C LYS A 394 -2.15 29.03 -0.13
N GLU A 395 -3.03 28.51 0.73
CA GLU A 395 -3.06 28.78 2.18
C GLU A 395 -1.69 28.51 2.83
N PHE A 396 -1.03 27.43 2.42
CA PHE A 396 0.31 27.08 2.92
C PHE A 396 1.45 27.96 2.38
N ILE A 397 1.52 28.19 1.06
CA ILE A 397 2.67 28.85 0.42
C ILE A 397 2.57 30.38 0.46
N ASN A 398 1.39 30.95 0.23
CA ASN A 398 1.23 32.38 -0.03
C ASN A 398 0.82 33.17 1.21
N GLU A 399 0.19 32.53 2.20
CA GLU A 399 -0.55 33.24 3.26
C GLU A 399 0.07 33.10 4.65
N ARG A 400 0.92 32.08 4.91
CA ARG A 400 1.25 31.69 6.29
C ARG A 400 2.74 31.56 6.67
N PHE A 401 3.66 31.19 5.76
CA PHE A 401 5.05 30.86 6.15
C PHE A 401 6.15 31.39 5.22
N ARG A 402 7.20 32.01 5.80
CA ARG A 402 8.41 32.45 5.05
C ARG A 402 9.34 31.30 4.64
N ALA A 403 9.39 30.22 5.42
CA ALA A 403 10.29 29.08 5.19
C ALA A 403 9.51 27.74 5.23
N PRO A 404 8.62 27.46 4.25
CA PRO A 404 7.63 26.38 4.37
C PRO A 404 8.22 24.97 4.55
N ARG A 405 9.44 24.71 4.08
CA ARG A 405 10.14 23.42 4.29
C ARG A 405 10.63 23.24 5.73
N LEU A 406 11.14 24.31 6.35
CA LEU A 406 11.64 24.25 7.73
C LEU A 406 10.47 24.03 8.69
N GLU A 407 9.38 24.77 8.50
CA GLU A 407 8.13 24.62 9.25
C GLU A 407 7.60 23.17 9.15
N ARG A 408 7.61 22.55 7.97
CA ARG A 408 7.21 21.14 7.81
C ARG A 408 8.09 20.17 8.61
N LYS A 409 9.43 20.29 8.52
CA LYS A 409 10.35 19.46 9.35
C LYS A 409 10.14 19.70 10.85
N GLN A 410 9.88 20.94 11.25
CA GLN A 410 9.56 21.28 12.64
C GLN A 410 8.27 20.60 13.09
N ARG A 411 7.16 20.73 12.37
CA ARG A 411 5.88 20.14 12.79
C ARG A 411 5.81 18.62 12.77
N ARG A 412 6.69 17.96 12.00
CA ARG A 412 6.89 16.51 12.08
C ARG A 412 7.74 16.10 13.28
N SER A 413 8.39 17.01 13.99
CA SER A 413 9.33 16.72 15.09
C SER A 413 8.67 16.80 16.47
N GLN A 414 8.83 15.74 17.27
CA GLN A 414 8.36 15.68 18.66
C GLN A 414 8.89 16.86 19.49
N LYS A 415 10.19 17.16 19.36
CA LYS A 415 10.85 18.27 20.09
C LYS A 415 10.18 19.60 19.83
N TRP A 416 9.67 19.84 18.62
CA TRP A 416 9.02 21.10 18.29
C TRP A 416 7.68 21.23 18.99
N GLN A 417 6.89 20.15 19.02
CA GLN A 417 5.63 20.10 19.76
C GLN A 417 5.90 20.25 21.27
N ASP A 418 6.90 19.54 21.81
CA ASP A 418 7.34 19.67 23.21
C ASP A 418 7.82 21.09 23.57
N TYR A 419 8.38 21.85 22.61
CA TYR A 419 8.83 23.23 22.83
C TYR A 419 7.68 24.24 22.88
N GLU A 420 6.60 24.03 22.12
CA GLU A 420 5.41 24.88 22.14
C GLU A 420 4.55 24.62 23.40
N ASP A 421 4.50 23.37 23.90
CA ASP A 421 3.86 23.01 25.19
C ASP A 421 4.49 23.72 26.42
N LEU A 422 5.68 24.33 26.26
CA LEU A 422 6.37 25.12 27.30
C LEU A 422 6.01 26.61 27.28
N ASP A 423 5.01 27.03 26.49
CA ASP A 423 4.47 28.40 26.42
C ASP A 423 5.53 29.47 26.04
N ILE A 424 6.62 29.03 25.39
CA ILE A 424 7.63 29.90 24.79
C ILE A 424 7.10 30.33 23.42
N PRO A 425 6.84 31.64 23.18
CA PRO A 425 6.19 32.05 21.95
C PRO A 425 7.06 31.72 20.73
N PRO A 426 6.50 31.10 19.66
CA PRO A 426 7.22 30.88 18.41
C PRO A 426 7.74 32.22 17.87
N PRO A 427 8.86 32.23 17.12
CA PRO A 427 9.50 33.45 16.65
C PRO A 427 8.61 34.26 15.70
N THR A 428 7.75 35.11 16.29
CA THR A 428 6.81 36.07 15.69
C THR A 428 5.95 35.53 14.54
N ARG A 429 4.67 35.25 14.83
CA ARG A 429 3.61 35.36 13.82
C ARG A 429 3.56 36.81 13.34
N TYR A 430 4.14 37.08 12.16
CA TYR A 430 4.04 38.39 11.53
C TYR A 430 2.61 38.58 11.00
N SER A 431 1.76 39.26 11.77
CA SER A 431 0.43 39.68 11.32
C SER A 431 0.54 40.51 10.05
N HIS A 432 -0.23 40.18 9.01
CA HIS A 432 -0.46 41.11 7.92
C HIS A 432 -1.92 41.56 7.92
N ASN A 433 -2.10 42.88 7.92
CA ASN A 433 -3.41 43.51 7.88
C ASN A 433 -4.02 43.40 6.47
N GLN A 434 -5.33 43.18 6.44
CA GLN A 434 -6.31 43.54 5.39
C GLN A 434 -5.76 44.04 4.03
N VAL A 435 -6.05 43.29 2.96
CA VAL A 435 -6.72 43.86 1.76
C VAL A 435 -7.74 42.86 1.20
N MET A 436 -8.94 43.38 0.94
CA MET A 436 -10.05 42.90 0.10
C MET A 436 -9.76 41.68 -0.80
N ALA A 437 -10.49 40.57 -0.67
CA ALA A 437 -11.87 40.38 -1.14
C ALA A 437 -12.04 40.42 -2.66
N ASP A 438 -12.11 39.22 -3.27
CA ASP A 438 -13.00 38.98 -4.40
C ASP A 438 -13.61 37.57 -4.28
N ARG A 439 -14.95 37.48 -4.34
CA ARG A 439 -15.72 36.25 -4.11
C ARG A 439 -16.34 35.78 -5.44
N ASP A 440 -15.55 35.12 -6.27
CA ASP A 440 -16.11 34.41 -7.43
C ASP A 440 -16.56 32.99 -7.06
N SER A 441 -17.87 32.87 -6.84
CA SER A 441 -18.57 31.59 -6.69
C SER A 441 -18.61 30.86 -8.04
N ILE A 442 -17.72 29.87 -8.24
CA ILE A 442 -17.71 29.03 -9.44
C ILE A 442 -18.43 27.71 -9.16
N VAL A 443 -19.59 27.53 -9.80
CA VAL A 443 -20.36 26.28 -9.79
C VAL A 443 -19.57 25.19 -10.51
N GLY A 444 -19.20 24.15 -9.76
CA GLY A 444 -18.35 23.06 -10.26
C GLY A 444 -19.05 22.16 -11.28
N HIS A 445 -18.31 21.75 -12.32
CA HIS A 445 -18.71 20.69 -13.26
C HIS A 445 -17.50 19.84 -13.69
N LEU A 446 -16.98 19.08 -12.74
CA LEU A 446 -16.35 17.79 -13.02
C LEU A 446 -17.04 16.74 -12.13
N GLY A 447 -17.76 15.82 -12.77
CA GLY A 447 -18.38 14.66 -12.11
C GLY A 447 -17.34 13.67 -11.56
N PRO A 448 -17.78 12.60 -10.89
CA PRO A 448 -16.93 11.74 -10.08
C PRO A 448 -15.75 11.12 -10.85
N SER A 449 -14.68 10.76 -10.12
CA SER A 449 -13.38 10.28 -10.59
C SER A 449 -13.37 8.93 -11.35
N VAL A 450 -14.51 8.52 -11.89
CA VAL A 450 -14.80 7.21 -12.51
C VAL A 450 -13.76 6.83 -13.58
N ARG A 451 -13.35 7.78 -14.45
CA ARG A 451 -12.44 7.49 -15.58
C ARG A 451 -10.98 7.24 -15.21
N PHE A 452 -10.57 7.44 -13.94
CA PHE A 452 -9.19 7.16 -13.52
C PHE A 452 -8.98 5.73 -12.99
N PHE A 453 -10.07 5.08 -12.58
CA PHE A 453 -10.09 3.76 -11.94
C PHE A 453 -11.21 2.89 -12.49
N ASP A 454 -11.40 2.91 -13.82
CA ASP A 454 -12.15 1.84 -14.49
C ASP A 454 -11.42 0.51 -14.22
N ALA A 455 -11.94 -0.25 -13.26
CA ALA A 455 -11.48 -1.61 -13.01
C ALA A 455 -11.61 -2.42 -14.31
N PRO A 456 -10.70 -3.36 -14.59
CA PRO A 456 -10.89 -4.28 -15.70
C PRO A 456 -12.13 -5.13 -15.40
N ASN A 457 -13.27 -4.71 -15.98
CA ASN A 457 -14.49 -5.50 -16.09
C ASN A 457 -14.27 -6.64 -17.09
N GLU A 458 -13.32 -7.53 -16.77
CA GLU A 458 -13.38 -8.91 -17.22
C GLU A 458 -14.60 -9.53 -16.53
N LYS A 459 -15.77 -9.35 -17.17
CA LYS A 459 -16.99 -10.07 -16.82
C LYS A 459 -16.62 -11.54 -16.73
N LEU A 460 -16.70 -12.10 -15.53
CA LEU A 460 -16.81 -13.55 -15.36
C LEU A 460 -17.93 -14.03 -16.30
N PRO A 461 -17.73 -15.11 -17.09
CA PRO A 461 -18.76 -15.60 -17.99
C PRO A 461 -20.04 -15.96 -17.22
N ASN A 462 -21.08 -15.17 -17.42
CA ASN A 462 -22.44 -15.48 -16.95
C ASN A 462 -23.06 -16.51 -17.90
N ASP A 463 -22.55 -17.74 -17.89
CA ASP A 463 -23.16 -18.91 -18.52
C ASP A 463 -23.44 -19.99 -17.46
N PHE A 464 -24.29 -19.62 -16.50
CA PHE A 464 -25.18 -20.55 -15.81
C PHE A 464 -26.57 -20.39 -16.42
N MET A 465 -26.81 -21.07 -17.54
CA MET A 465 -28.18 -21.38 -17.99
C MET A 465 -28.35 -22.89 -17.85
N GLU A 466 -29.32 -23.27 -17.01
CA GLU A 466 -29.63 -24.66 -16.71
C GLU A 466 -30.13 -25.41 -17.95
N ASP A 467 -29.88 -26.73 -17.98
CA ASP A 467 -30.35 -27.64 -19.02
C ASP A 467 -31.86 -27.53 -19.22
N GLY A 468 -32.26 -27.20 -20.45
CA GLY A 468 -33.62 -26.78 -20.77
C GLY A 468 -34.20 -27.42 -22.02
N ARG A 469 -33.95 -28.71 -22.29
CA ARG A 469 -34.81 -29.56 -23.15
C ARG A 469 -34.54 -31.07 -23.06
N LEU A 470 -35.58 -31.78 -22.62
CA LEU A 470 -35.87 -33.21 -22.85
C LEU A 470 -35.63 -33.68 -24.30
N ILE A 471 -35.17 -34.92 -24.47
CA ILE A 471 -35.52 -35.96 -25.49
C ILE A 471 -34.55 -37.15 -25.27
N THR A 472 -34.90 -38.45 -25.22
CA THR A 472 -36.13 -39.22 -24.91
C THR A 472 -35.71 -40.62 -24.41
N TYR A 473 -36.65 -41.45 -23.92
CA TYR A 473 -36.45 -42.89 -23.61
C TYR A 473 -35.97 -43.71 -24.83
N TYR A 474 -34.95 -44.56 -24.64
CA TYR A 474 -35.04 -46.04 -24.73
C TYR A 474 -33.77 -46.70 -24.16
#